data_AF-A0A7W0UJT4-F1
#
_entry.id   AF-A0A7W0UJT4-F1
#
_cell.length_a   1.000
_cell.length_b   1.000
_cell.length_c   1.000
_cell.angle_alpha   90.00
_cell.angle_beta   90.00
_cell.angle_gamma   90.00
#
_symmetry.space_group_name_H-M   'P 1'
#
loop_
_entity.id
_entity.type
_entity.pdbx_description
1 polymer ?
#
loop_
_entity_poly.entity_id
_entity_poly.type
_entity_poly.pdbx_seq_one_letter_code
_entity_poly.pdbx_strand_id
1 'polypeptide(L)'
;MKAVQTFTVTSFNQEPHEGLLFLARNLRWTWDDATRNLFRSVDPVAWETARHDPVTMLNLVGNQRVRALAGDATFMEALAAAQTRLEAYMTEPRWYQQQHNGTSIETVAYFSPEFGVSEVLPVYSGGLGVLAGDHLKAASDLGVPLVGVGLLYRHGYFRQELAQDGWQGESYPEMDPAVMPLGQVTDAGGNTLLIDVELAGRNCAARIWRAQVGRVALLLLDTEVESNAAEERRVTDRLYGGDKEHRMRQEIMLGIGGVRALRAVGYAPNVWHSNEGHAGFLGLERIKELVAGWGLSFDEALEAVRASTVFTTHTPV
;
A
#
# COMPACT_ATOMS: atom_id res chain seq x y z
N MET A 1 5.40 -6.67 46.10
CA MET A 1 5.91 -5.87 44.96
C MET A 1 5.62 -6.66 43.69
N LYS A 2 4.61 -6.25 42.91
CA LYS A 2 4.29 -6.87 41.62
C LYS A 2 5.19 -6.22 40.56
N ALA A 3 5.87 -7.03 39.75
CA ALA A 3 6.73 -6.53 38.69
C ALA A 3 5.91 -5.64 37.74
N VAL A 4 6.37 -4.40 37.59
CA VAL A 4 5.86 -3.39 36.67
C VAL A 4 6.71 -3.52 35.40
N GLN A 5 6.06 -3.86 34.29
CA GLN A 5 6.61 -3.99 32.93
C GLN A 5 7.65 -5.11 32.72
N THR A 6 7.22 -6.14 32.01
CA THR A 6 8.10 -7.09 31.35
C THR A 6 8.59 -6.45 30.05
N PHE A 7 9.87 -6.12 29.96
CA PHE A 7 10.53 -5.82 28.69
C PHE A 7 10.91 -7.15 28.05
N THR A 8 10.32 -7.47 26.91
CA THR A 8 10.84 -8.56 26.06
C THR A 8 12.04 -7.99 25.31
N VAL A 9 13.24 -8.23 25.84
CA VAL A 9 14.47 -8.11 25.06
C VAL A 9 14.48 -9.32 24.13
N THR A 10 14.02 -9.14 22.89
CA THR A 10 14.20 -10.13 21.84
C THR A 10 15.69 -10.16 21.52
N SER A 11 16.40 -11.15 22.05
CA SER A 11 17.75 -11.48 21.60
C SER A 11 17.69 -11.74 20.09
N PHE A 12 18.38 -10.92 19.27
CA PHE A 12 18.55 -11.07 17.82
C PHE A 12 19.35 -12.33 17.47
N ASN A 13 18.81 -13.49 17.80
CA ASN A 13 19.39 -14.79 17.49
C ASN A 13 18.36 -15.67 16.78
N GLN A 14 17.63 -15.10 15.82
CA GLN A 14 16.67 -15.82 14.99
C GLN A 14 16.95 -15.57 13.51
N GLU A 15 16.76 -16.63 12.73
CA GLU A 15 17.47 -16.97 11.50
C GLU A 15 17.51 -15.83 10.47
N PRO A 16 18.59 -15.68 9.67
CA PRO A 16 18.75 -14.62 8.67
C PRO A 16 17.53 -14.43 7.76
N HIS A 17 16.74 -15.48 7.57
CA HIS A 17 15.46 -15.45 6.90
C HIS A 17 14.46 -14.41 7.48
N GLU A 18 14.30 -14.34 8.80
CA GLU A 18 13.35 -13.40 9.43
C GLU A 18 13.79 -11.93 9.25
N GLY A 19 15.09 -11.67 9.41
CA GLY A 19 15.64 -10.33 9.18
C GLY A 19 15.54 -9.90 7.72
N LEU A 20 15.78 -10.83 6.78
CA LEU A 20 15.59 -10.57 5.36
C LEU A 20 14.12 -10.33 5.01
N LEU A 21 13.19 -11.08 5.60
CA LEU A 21 11.75 -10.91 5.38
C LEU A 21 11.26 -9.57 5.95
N PHE A 22 11.77 -9.15 7.10
CA PHE A 22 11.50 -7.83 7.67
C PHE A 22 11.88 -6.70 6.71
N LEU A 23 13.08 -6.79 6.10
CA LEU A 23 13.53 -5.82 5.10
C LEU A 23 12.69 -5.91 3.80
N ALA A 24 12.33 -7.12 3.36
CA ALA A 24 11.63 -7.35 2.10
C ALA A 24 10.19 -6.80 2.12
N ARG A 25 9.53 -6.86 3.29
CA ARG A 25 8.16 -6.37 3.49
C ARG A 25 8.03 -4.85 3.51
N ASN A 26 9.12 -4.10 3.60
CA ASN A 26 9.10 -2.65 3.49
C ASN A 26 9.69 -2.22 2.14
N LEU A 27 8.86 -1.65 1.26
CA LEU A 27 9.23 -1.26 -0.11
C LEU A 27 10.33 -0.19 -0.19
N ARG A 28 10.81 0.36 0.93
CA ARG A 28 11.99 1.25 0.96
C ARG A 28 13.21 0.65 0.27
N TRP A 29 13.38 -0.67 0.28
CA TRP A 29 14.47 -1.31 -0.45
C TRP A 29 14.49 -0.93 -1.94
N THR A 30 13.36 -0.52 -2.53
CA THR A 30 13.29 -0.15 -3.94
C THR A 30 14.06 1.15 -4.27
N TRP A 31 14.31 2.03 -3.30
CA TRP A 31 15.15 3.23 -3.43
C TRP A 31 16.30 3.31 -2.41
N ASP A 32 16.66 2.19 -1.78
CA ASP A 32 17.79 2.11 -0.85
C ASP A 32 18.84 1.10 -1.33
N ASP A 33 19.92 1.62 -1.92
CA ASP A 33 20.97 0.81 -2.56
C ASP A 33 21.63 -0.18 -1.62
N ALA A 34 21.86 0.20 -0.36
CA ALA A 34 22.47 -0.67 0.63
C ALA A 34 21.63 -1.94 0.87
N THR A 35 20.30 -1.79 0.96
CA THR A 35 19.39 -2.93 1.16
C THR A 35 19.27 -3.78 -0.11
N ARG A 36 19.24 -3.17 -1.31
CA ARG A 36 19.29 -3.93 -2.58
C ARG A 36 20.57 -4.75 -2.73
N ASN A 37 21.71 -4.17 -2.36
CA ASN A 37 23.00 -4.85 -2.40
C ASN A 37 23.06 -6.01 -1.40
N LEU A 38 22.43 -5.86 -0.22
CA LEU A 38 22.27 -6.95 0.74
C LEU A 38 21.44 -8.10 0.16
N PHE A 39 20.29 -7.82 -0.48
CA PHE A 39 19.51 -8.90 -1.13
C PHE A 39 20.29 -9.58 -2.24
N ARG A 40 21.00 -8.82 -3.09
CA ARG A 40 21.85 -9.40 -4.13
C ARG A 40 22.96 -10.30 -3.57
N SER A 41 23.50 -9.99 -2.39
CA SER A 41 24.56 -10.82 -1.77
C SER A 41 24.05 -12.12 -1.15
N VAL A 42 22.74 -12.22 -0.85
CA VAL A 42 22.10 -13.47 -0.39
C VAL A 42 22.30 -14.55 -1.43
N ASP A 43 21.86 -14.31 -2.67
CA ASP A 43 22.10 -15.21 -3.80
C ASP A 43 21.91 -14.42 -5.12
N PRO A 44 23.00 -14.08 -5.83
CA PRO A 44 22.91 -13.28 -7.05
C PRO A 44 22.07 -13.92 -8.16
N VAL A 45 22.04 -15.26 -8.24
CA VAL A 45 21.30 -15.98 -9.27
C VAL A 45 19.81 -15.97 -8.93
N ALA A 46 19.46 -16.24 -7.67
CA ALA A 46 18.07 -16.15 -7.21
C ALA A 46 17.54 -14.71 -7.34
N TRP A 47 18.37 -13.70 -7.07
CA TRP A 47 18.02 -12.28 -7.20
C TRP A 47 17.61 -11.90 -8.63
N GLU A 48 18.41 -12.30 -9.64
CA GLU A 48 18.07 -12.05 -11.05
C GLU A 48 16.86 -12.91 -11.50
N THR A 49 16.79 -14.16 -11.05
CA THR A 49 15.67 -15.07 -11.39
C THR A 49 14.33 -14.55 -10.86
N ALA A 50 14.33 -13.99 -9.65
CA ALA A 50 13.17 -13.36 -9.03
C ALA A 50 12.85 -11.96 -9.58
N ARG A 51 13.56 -11.49 -10.62
CA ARG A 51 13.40 -10.14 -11.17
C ARG A 51 13.50 -9.05 -10.11
N HIS A 52 14.45 -9.21 -9.20
CA HIS A 52 14.71 -8.26 -8.11
C HIS A 52 13.57 -8.12 -7.09
N ASP A 53 12.67 -9.10 -7.01
CA ASP A 53 11.71 -9.23 -5.91
C ASP A 53 12.33 -10.01 -4.75
N PRO A 54 12.62 -9.37 -3.60
CA PRO A 54 13.20 -10.05 -2.45
C PRO A 54 12.26 -11.10 -1.85
N VAL A 55 10.92 -10.94 -1.92
CA VAL A 55 9.99 -11.93 -1.37
C VAL A 55 10.05 -13.22 -2.21
N THR A 56 9.93 -13.08 -3.54
CA THR A 56 10.10 -14.22 -4.46
C THR A 56 11.50 -14.83 -4.36
N MET A 57 12.56 -14.01 -4.28
CA MET A 57 13.93 -14.50 -4.12
C MET A 57 14.08 -15.38 -2.88
N LEU A 58 13.56 -14.95 -1.72
CA LEU A 58 13.68 -15.72 -0.49
C LEU A 58 12.99 -17.09 -0.58
N ASN A 59 11.93 -17.22 -1.38
CA ASN A 59 11.28 -18.50 -1.66
C ASN A 59 12.11 -19.42 -2.58
N LEU A 60 13.02 -18.86 -3.37
CA LEU A 60 13.94 -19.62 -4.23
C LEU A 60 15.21 -20.06 -3.47
N VAL A 61 15.59 -19.33 -2.42
CA VAL A 61 16.80 -19.61 -1.64
C VAL A 61 16.58 -20.84 -0.76
N GLY A 62 17.31 -21.92 -1.03
CA GLY A 62 17.20 -23.16 -0.26
C GLY A 62 17.76 -23.05 1.17
N ASN A 63 17.25 -23.89 2.07
CA ASN A 63 17.64 -23.96 3.49
C ASN A 63 19.16 -24.06 3.71
N GLN A 64 19.89 -24.74 2.83
CA GLN A 64 21.34 -24.84 2.92
C GLN A 64 22.02 -23.48 2.79
N ARG A 65 21.54 -22.61 1.90
CA ARG A 65 22.08 -21.26 1.71
C ARG A 65 21.75 -20.38 2.90
N VAL A 66 20.53 -20.44 3.42
CA VAL A 66 20.12 -19.73 4.65
C VAL A 66 21.01 -20.11 5.83
N ARG A 67 21.30 -21.41 6.02
CA ARG A 67 22.23 -21.87 7.07
C ARG A 67 23.65 -21.40 6.87
N ALA A 68 24.13 -21.35 5.63
CA ALA A 68 25.47 -20.83 5.34
C ALA A 68 25.57 -19.33 5.70
N LEU A 69 24.54 -18.54 5.38
CA LEU A 69 24.45 -17.12 5.73
C LEU A 69 24.40 -16.91 7.25
N ALA A 70 23.72 -17.80 7.98
CA ALA A 70 23.68 -17.74 9.44
C ALA A 70 25.06 -17.95 10.10
N GLY A 71 25.97 -18.66 9.42
CA GLY A 71 27.36 -18.87 9.85
C GLY A 71 28.34 -17.81 9.35
N ASP A 72 27.91 -16.88 8.50
CA ASP A 72 28.73 -15.82 7.94
C ASP A 72 28.61 -14.55 8.79
N ALA A 73 29.61 -14.29 9.64
CA ALA A 73 29.61 -13.15 10.54
C ALA A 73 29.52 -11.80 9.80
N THR A 74 30.19 -11.67 8.66
CA THR A 74 30.17 -10.42 7.87
C THR A 74 28.79 -10.17 7.29
N PHE A 75 28.12 -11.22 6.79
CA PHE A 75 26.74 -11.10 6.32
C PHE A 75 25.78 -10.75 7.46
N MET A 76 25.90 -11.41 8.60
CA MET A 76 25.01 -11.16 9.75
C MET A 76 25.16 -9.73 10.30
N GLU A 77 26.38 -9.19 10.34
CA GLU A 77 26.62 -7.78 10.66
C GLU A 77 25.96 -6.83 9.66
N ALA A 78 26.07 -7.12 8.35
CA ALA A 78 25.44 -6.31 7.31
C ALA A 78 23.90 -6.37 7.38
N LEU A 79 23.34 -7.54 7.69
CA LEU A 79 21.91 -7.72 7.90
C LEU A 79 21.42 -6.91 9.11
N ALA A 80 22.09 -7.03 10.25
CA ALA A 80 21.76 -6.27 11.46
C ALA A 80 21.84 -4.75 11.21
N ALA A 81 22.90 -4.29 10.54
CA ALA A 81 23.05 -2.87 10.19
C ALA A 81 21.93 -2.38 9.27
N ALA A 82 21.48 -3.20 8.32
CA ALA A 82 20.36 -2.86 7.46
C ALA A 82 19.03 -2.78 8.23
N GLN A 83 18.79 -3.70 9.17
CA GLN A 83 17.61 -3.67 10.05
C GLN A 83 17.60 -2.41 10.91
N THR A 84 18.70 -2.11 11.61
CA THR A 84 18.83 -0.90 12.44
C THR A 84 18.62 0.37 11.62
N ARG A 85 19.17 0.44 10.40
CA ARG A 85 18.97 1.60 9.51
C ARG A 85 17.51 1.75 9.07
N LEU A 86 16.80 0.65 8.79
CA LEU A 86 15.38 0.72 8.49
C LEU A 86 14.57 1.15 9.73
N GLU A 87 14.84 0.60 10.90
CA GLU A 87 14.17 0.97 12.15
C GLU A 87 14.36 2.45 12.49
N ALA A 88 15.61 2.94 12.45
CA ALA A 88 15.92 4.36 12.58
C ALA A 88 15.17 5.18 11.52
N TYR A 89 15.13 4.69 10.27
CA TYR A 89 14.41 5.37 9.21
C TYR A 89 12.91 5.52 9.46
N MET A 90 12.31 4.52 10.11
CA MET A 90 10.88 4.48 10.41
C MET A 90 10.49 5.34 11.63
N THR A 91 11.40 5.50 12.59
CA THR A 91 11.07 6.04 13.91
C THR A 91 11.62 7.45 14.17
N GLU A 92 12.79 7.78 13.63
CA GLU A 92 13.43 9.05 13.92
C GLU A 92 12.68 10.25 13.30
N PRO A 93 12.70 11.44 13.93
CA PRO A 93 12.15 12.65 13.32
C PRO A 93 12.81 12.98 11.97
N ARG A 94 11.98 13.26 10.96
CA ARG A 94 12.43 13.71 9.63
C ARG A 94 12.22 15.20 9.45
N TRP A 95 12.48 15.69 8.24
CA TRP A 95 12.32 17.09 7.87
C TRP A 95 10.96 17.66 8.31
N TYR A 96 9.86 16.93 8.09
CA TYR A 96 8.52 17.39 8.45
C TYR A 96 8.37 17.61 9.96
N GLN A 97 8.79 16.64 10.79
CA GLN A 97 8.73 16.78 12.25
C GLN A 97 9.64 17.91 12.76
N GLN A 98 10.76 18.19 12.08
CA GLN A 98 11.69 19.25 12.47
C GLN A 98 11.18 20.64 12.09
N GLN A 99 10.60 20.80 10.89
CA GLN A 99 10.16 22.11 10.38
C GLN A 99 8.73 22.48 10.80
N HIS A 100 7.88 21.49 11.03
CA HIS A 100 6.46 21.69 11.34
C HIS A 100 6.09 21.18 12.74
N ASN A 101 7.02 21.28 13.69
CA ASN A 101 6.73 20.96 15.08
C ASN A 101 5.60 21.87 15.61
N GLY A 102 4.47 21.29 16.02
CA GLY A 102 3.28 22.01 16.48
C GLY A 102 2.20 22.27 15.42
N THR A 103 2.33 21.74 14.20
CA THR A 103 1.22 21.70 13.24
C THR A 103 0.08 20.81 13.74
N SER A 104 -1.17 21.16 13.41
CA SER A 104 -2.34 20.31 13.67
C SER A 104 -2.56 19.24 12.58
N ILE A 105 -1.75 19.24 11.51
CA ILE A 105 -1.84 18.25 10.44
C ILE A 105 -1.09 16.99 10.86
N GLU A 106 -1.86 16.02 11.37
CA GLU A 106 -1.41 14.72 11.84
C GLU A 106 -1.57 13.63 10.80
N THR A 107 -2.46 13.79 9.81
CA THR A 107 -2.62 12.81 8.72
C THR A 107 -3.12 13.46 7.43
N VAL A 108 -2.47 13.10 6.31
CA VAL A 108 -2.89 13.42 4.94
C VAL A 108 -3.27 12.12 4.24
N ALA A 109 -4.52 11.99 3.79
CA ALA A 109 -4.93 10.85 2.99
C ALA A 109 -4.81 11.18 1.51
N TYR A 110 -4.07 10.36 0.76
CA TYR A 110 -3.80 10.53 -0.66
C TYR A 110 -4.44 9.39 -1.46
N PHE A 111 -5.48 9.73 -2.22
CA PHE A 111 -6.27 8.79 -3.00
C PHE A 111 -5.80 8.80 -4.45
N SER A 112 -5.51 7.61 -4.99
CA SER A 112 -5.16 7.43 -6.39
C SER A 112 -5.67 6.07 -6.88
N PRO A 113 -6.15 5.96 -8.13
CA PRO A 113 -6.48 4.66 -8.70
C PRO A 113 -5.24 3.81 -8.97
N GLU A 114 -4.05 4.43 -9.07
CA GLU A 114 -2.79 3.73 -9.34
C GLU A 114 -1.61 4.23 -8.51
N PHE A 115 -0.66 3.32 -8.22
CA PHE A 115 0.58 3.58 -7.49
C PHE A 115 1.78 2.81 -8.07
N GLY A 116 2.65 3.51 -8.77
CA GLY A 116 3.89 3.01 -9.36
C GLY A 116 5.05 3.02 -8.38
N VAL A 117 4.97 2.23 -7.31
CA VAL A 117 6.06 2.16 -6.31
C VAL A 117 7.22 1.30 -6.83
N SER A 118 6.91 0.09 -7.31
CA SER A 118 7.85 -0.89 -7.86
C SER A 118 7.08 -1.99 -8.60
N GLU A 119 7.75 -2.70 -9.51
CA GLU A 119 7.19 -3.79 -10.32
C GLU A 119 6.66 -4.96 -9.47
N VAL A 120 7.14 -5.13 -8.22
CA VAL A 120 6.65 -6.14 -7.28
C VAL A 120 5.21 -5.87 -6.78
N LEU A 121 4.73 -4.64 -7.00
CA LEU A 121 3.37 -4.21 -6.67
C LEU A 121 2.78 -3.50 -7.90
N PRO A 122 2.36 -4.25 -8.94
CA PRO A 122 2.00 -3.68 -10.23
C PRO A 122 0.55 -3.18 -10.24
N VAL A 123 0.28 -2.17 -9.41
CA VAL A 123 -1.01 -1.47 -9.29
C VAL A 123 -1.00 -0.14 -10.03
N TYR A 124 -0.36 -0.10 -11.22
CA TYR A 124 -0.25 1.11 -12.05
C TYR A 124 -0.14 0.79 -13.53
N SER A 125 -0.43 1.80 -14.37
CA SER A 125 -0.38 1.71 -15.83
C SER A 125 0.53 2.75 -16.47
N GLY A 126 0.69 3.93 -15.88
CA GLY A 126 1.42 5.02 -16.53
C GLY A 126 1.89 6.13 -15.59
N GLY A 127 2.01 7.34 -16.14
CA GLY A 127 2.66 8.48 -15.48
C GLY A 127 1.94 8.97 -14.21
N LEU A 128 0.60 8.88 -14.15
CA LEU A 128 -0.18 9.24 -12.96
C LEU A 128 0.20 8.34 -11.77
N GLY A 129 0.36 7.04 -12.02
CA GLY A 129 0.75 6.04 -11.04
C GLY A 129 2.20 6.19 -10.63
N VAL A 130 3.12 6.39 -11.57
CA VAL A 130 4.53 6.67 -11.26
C VAL A 130 4.64 7.91 -10.35
N LEU A 131 3.95 8.99 -10.70
CA LEU A 131 3.88 10.19 -9.87
C LEU A 131 3.34 9.88 -8.48
N ALA A 132 2.22 9.15 -8.36
CA ALA A 132 1.64 8.76 -7.08
C ALA A 132 2.63 7.94 -6.24
N GLY A 133 3.34 6.99 -6.85
CA GLY A 133 4.38 6.19 -6.20
C GLY A 133 5.55 7.04 -5.68
N ASP A 134 6.05 7.95 -6.51
CA ASP A 134 7.11 8.88 -6.12
C ASP A 134 6.65 9.88 -5.05
N HIS A 135 5.37 10.25 -5.05
CA HIS A 135 4.75 11.03 -3.98
C HIS A 135 4.84 10.31 -2.63
N LEU A 136 4.55 9.00 -2.61
CA LEU A 136 4.68 8.19 -1.38
C LEU A 136 6.15 8.09 -0.93
N LYS A 137 7.09 7.90 -1.86
CA LYS A 137 8.53 7.83 -1.55
C LYS A 137 9.05 9.14 -0.97
N ALA A 138 8.71 10.26 -1.60
CA ALA A 138 9.10 11.59 -1.13
C ALA A 138 8.47 11.93 0.22
N ALA A 139 7.17 11.64 0.40
CA ALA A 139 6.49 11.79 1.68
C ALA A 139 7.15 10.95 2.78
N SER A 140 7.57 9.73 2.45
CA SER A 140 8.30 8.85 3.35
C SER A 140 9.66 9.42 3.76
N ASP A 141 10.47 9.89 2.82
CA ASP A 141 11.80 10.44 3.11
C ASP A 141 11.72 11.73 3.93
N LEU A 142 10.74 12.59 3.62
CA LEU A 142 10.47 13.83 4.34
C LEU A 142 9.76 13.61 5.70
N GLY A 143 9.17 12.43 5.91
CA GLY A 143 8.35 12.09 7.07
C GLY A 143 7.02 12.83 7.13
N VAL A 144 6.46 13.23 5.98
CA VAL A 144 5.08 13.76 5.91
C VAL A 144 4.12 12.65 6.36
N PRO A 145 3.14 12.93 7.24
CA PRO A 145 2.25 11.91 7.78
C PRO A 145 1.16 11.53 6.76
N LEU A 146 1.59 10.90 5.67
CA LEU A 146 0.74 10.54 4.55
C LEU A 146 0.34 9.07 4.62
N VAL A 147 -0.92 8.80 4.29
CA VAL A 147 -1.46 7.46 4.04
C VAL A 147 -2.01 7.41 2.61
N GLY A 148 -1.55 6.45 1.82
CA GLY A 148 -2.04 6.22 0.46
C GLY A 148 -3.30 5.33 0.49
N VAL A 149 -4.24 5.58 -0.42
CA VAL A 149 -5.45 4.76 -0.59
C VAL A 149 -5.66 4.46 -2.07
N GLY A 150 -5.78 3.17 -2.40
CA GLY A 150 -6.00 2.68 -3.76
C GLY A 150 -6.78 1.38 -3.79
N LEU A 151 -6.83 0.76 -4.97
CA LEU A 151 -7.43 -0.56 -5.18
C LEU A 151 -6.32 -1.58 -5.49
N LEU A 152 -6.51 -2.83 -5.06
CA LEU A 152 -5.65 -3.95 -5.44
C LEU A 152 -6.27 -4.67 -6.63
N TYR A 153 -5.81 -4.35 -7.85
CA TYR A 153 -6.32 -5.00 -9.06
C TYR A 153 -5.75 -6.40 -9.20
N ARG A 154 -6.61 -7.43 -9.31
CA ARG A 154 -6.22 -8.84 -9.39
C ARG A 154 -5.30 -9.16 -10.57
N HIS A 155 -5.43 -8.45 -11.68
CA HIS A 155 -4.67 -8.66 -12.91
C HIS A 155 -3.79 -7.47 -13.30
N GLY A 156 -3.69 -6.45 -12.43
CA GLY A 156 -2.95 -5.22 -12.73
C GLY A 156 -3.54 -4.49 -13.95
N TYR A 157 -2.67 -3.98 -14.82
CA TYR A 157 -3.05 -3.40 -16.10
C TYR A 157 -3.06 -4.46 -17.21
N PHE A 158 -1.95 -4.65 -17.93
CA PHE A 158 -1.70 -5.80 -18.79
C PHE A 158 -0.20 -6.01 -18.92
N ARG A 159 0.23 -7.20 -19.32
CA ARG A 159 1.60 -7.47 -19.75
C ARG A 159 1.64 -7.52 -21.27
N GLN A 160 2.47 -6.66 -21.85
CA GLN A 160 2.68 -6.61 -23.28
C GLN A 160 3.51 -7.83 -23.73
N GLU A 161 3.02 -8.50 -24.75
CA GLU A 161 3.75 -9.55 -25.47
C GLU A 161 3.84 -9.16 -26.94
N LEU A 162 4.97 -9.42 -27.58
CA LEU A 162 5.14 -9.19 -29.01
C LEU A 162 5.17 -10.54 -29.70
N ALA A 163 4.21 -10.76 -30.59
CA ALA A 163 4.18 -11.92 -31.45
C ALA A 163 5.33 -11.86 -32.48
N GLN A 164 5.63 -13.00 -33.10
CA GLN A 164 6.75 -13.12 -34.05
C GLN A 164 6.59 -12.20 -35.28
N ASP A 165 5.36 -11.82 -35.61
CA ASP A 165 4.99 -10.90 -36.69
C ASP A 165 5.00 -9.42 -36.26
N GLY A 166 5.38 -9.13 -35.01
CA GLY A 166 5.45 -7.78 -34.45
C GLY A 166 4.12 -7.23 -33.93
N TRP A 167 3.03 -8.01 -33.94
CA TRP A 167 1.78 -7.59 -33.34
C TRP A 167 1.83 -7.66 -31.82
N GLN A 168 1.23 -6.65 -31.18
CA GLN A 168 1.03 -6.64 -29.73
C GLN A 168 -0.06 -7.64 -29.33
N GLY A 169 0.31 -8.57 -28.46
CA GLY A 169 -0.58 -9.35 -27.63
C GLY A 169 -0.61 -8.82 -26.19
N GLU A 170 -1.65 -9.20 -25.47
CA GLU A 170 -1.89 -8.78 -24.08
C GLU A 170 -2.15 -10.02 -23.23
N SER A 171 -1.42 -10.14 -22.12
CA SER A 171 -1.69 -11.14 -21.09
C SER A 171 -2.04 -10.47 -19.76
N TYR A 172 -2.93 -11.10 -19.00
CA TYR A 172 -3.46 -10.61 -17.72
C TYR A 172 -3.17 -11.63 -16.62
N PRO A 173 -1.90 -11.81 -16.24
CA PRO A 173 -1.54 -12.78 -15.22
C PRO A 173 -2.29 -12.47 -13.92
N GLU A 174 -2.91 -13.48 -13.34
CA GLU A 174 -3.53 -13.35 -12.04
C GLU A 174 -2.44 -13.19 -10.97
N MET A 175 -2.65 -12.23 -10.09
CA MET A 175 -1.73 -11.92 -9.03
C MET A 175 -2.20 -12.49 -7.70
N ASP A 176 -1.27 -13.06 -6.94
CA ASP A 176 -1.54 -13.57 -5.60
C ASP A 176 -1.02 -12.57 -4.54
N PRO A 177 -1.91 -11.85 -3.83
CA PRO A 177 -1.52 -10.95 -2.74
C PRO A 177 -0.73 -11.64 -1.62
N ALA A 178 -0.87 -12.96 -1.45
CA ALA A 178 -0.19 -13.70 -0.38
C ALA A 178 1.33 -13.79 -0.58
N VAL A 179 1.82 -13.66 -1.83
CA VAL A 179 3.24 -13.66 -2.16
C VAL A 179 3.80 -12.26 -2.45
N MET A 180 2.97 -11.23 -2.32
CA MET A 180 3.38 -9.82 -2.47
C MET A 180 3.92 -9.26 -1.15
N PRO A 181 4.61 -8.10 -1.17
CA PRO A 181 4.98 -7.35 0.03
C PRO A 181 3.76 -6.64 0.67
N LEU A 182 2.68 -7.40 0.91
CA LEU A 182 1.42 -6.95 1.49
C LEU A 182 1.18 -7.63 2.83
N GLY A 183 0.72 -6.84 3.80
CA GLY A 183 0.16 -7.33 5.06
C GLY A 183 -1.35 -7.27 5.01
N GLN A 184 -2.03 -8.35 5.36
CA GLN A 184 -3.48 -8.33 5.54
C GLN A 184 -3.82 -7.51 6.79
N VAL A 185 -4.74 -6.56 6.67
CA VAL A 185 -5.21 -5.79 7.82
C VAL A 185 -6.27 -6.58 8.57
N THR A 186 -6.11 -6.68 9.88
CA THR A 186 -7.02 -7.41 10.76
C THR A 186 -7.69 -6.48 11.76
N ASP A 187 -8.86 -6.89 12.24
CA ASP A 187 -9.52 -6.27 13.39
C ASP A 187 -8.77 -6.59 14.70
N ALA A 188 -9.28 -6.06 15.83
CA ALA A 188 -8.72 -6.30 17.15
C ALA A 188 -8.79 -7.77 17.61
N GLY A 189 -9.64 -8.59 16.98
CA GLY A 189 -9.76 -10.03 17.21
C GLY A 189 -8.86 -10.89 16.31
N GLY A 190 -8.12 -10.28 15.38
CA GLY A 190 -7.27 -10.98 14.41
C GLY A 190 -8.01 -11.49 13.18
N ASN A 191 -9.29 -11.15 13.00
CA ASN A 191 -10.04 -11.50 11.79
C ASN A 191 -9.73 -10.49 10.68
N THR A 192 -9.90 -10.90 9.42
CA THR A 192 -9.81 -9.98 8.26
C THR A 192 -10.71 -8.77 8.47
N LEU A 193 -10.12 -7.57 8.42
CA LEU A 193 -10.89 -6.35 8.46
C LEU A 193 -11.59 -6.15 7.11
N LEU A 194 -12.92 -6.13 7.14
CA LEU A 194 -13.77 -5.90 5.99
C LEU A 194 -14.48 -4.55 6.13
N ILE A 195 -14.68 -3.89 5.00
CA ILE A 195 -15.62 -2.78 4.84
C ILE A 195 -16.71 -3.19 3.86
N ASP A 196 -17.89 -2.59 3.98
CA ASP A 196 -18.97 -2.76 3.03
C ASP A 196 -19.24 -1.46 2.29
N VAL A 197 -19.51 -1.54 0.99
CA VAL A 197 -19.95 -0.42 0.14
C VAL A 197 -21.17 -0.86 -0.65
N GLU A 198 -22.22 -0.05 -0.63
CA GLU A 198 -23.39 -0.30 -1.47
C GLU A 198 -23.10 0.15 -2.91
N LEU A 199 -23.17 -0.79 -3.85
CA LEU A 199 -23.00 -0.60 -5.28
C LEU A 199 -24.29 -0.97 -5.99
N ALA A 200 -25.06 0.04 -6.42
CA ALA A 200 -26.34 -0.13 -7.13
C ALA A 200 -27.34 -1.06 -6.40
N GLY A 201 -27.52 -0.84 -5.09
CA GLY A 201 -28.45 -1.63 -4.26
C GLY A 201 -27.93 -3.00 -3.81
N ARG A 202 -26.66 -3.31 -4.09
CA ARG A 202 -25.99 -4.54 -3.62
C ARG A 202 -24.81 -4.18 -2.74
N ASN A 203 -24.66 -4.87 -1.60
CA ASN A 203 -23.48 -4.70 -0.77
C ASN A 203 -22.29 -5.43 -1.40
N CYS A 204 -21.17 -4.73 -1.46
CA CYS A 204 -19.88 -5.24 -1.89
C CYS A 204 -18.89 -5.09 -0.73
N ALA A 205 -18.43 -6.21 -0.19
CA ALA A 205 -17.41 -6.24 0.83
C ALA A 205 -16.02 -6.01 0.20
N ALA A 206 -15.13 -5.32 0.89
CA ALA A 206 -13.72 -5.24 0.52
C ALA A 206 -12.84 -5.52 1.74
N ARG A 207 -11.84 -6.39 1.56
CA ARG A 207 -10.75 -6.53 2.52
C ARG A 207 -9.69 -5.47 2.26
N ILE A 208 -8.89 -5.19 3.29
CA ILE A 208 -7.86 -4.17 3.24
C ILE A 208 -6.49 -4.83 3.31
N TRP A 209 -5.66 -4.56 2.30
CA TRP A 209 -4.24 -4.89 2.30
C TRP A 209 -3.43 -3.64 2.62
N ARG A 210 -2.29 -3.82 3.29
CA ARG A 210 -1.34 -2.74 3.58
C ARG A 210 0.01 -3.06 2.94
N ALA A 211 0.44 -2.22 2.01
CA ALA A 211 1.84 -2.13 1.60
C ALA A 211 2.55 -1.09 2.47
N GLN A 212 3.78 -1.36 2.87
CA GLN A 212 4.59 -0.39 3.62
C GLN A 212 5.62 0.27 2.68
N VAL A 213 5.37 1.52 2.28
CA VAL A 213 6.23 2.31 1.39
C VAL A 213 7.11 3.21 2.24
N GLY A 214 8.23 2.66 2.73
CA GLY A 214 9.03 3.35 3.74
C GLY A 214 8.18 3.64 4.98
N ARG A 215 7.98 4.90 5.35
CA ARG A 215 7.13 5.35 6.47
C ARG A 215 5.65 5.42 6.12
N VAL A 216 5.32 5.49 4.84
CA VAL A 216 3.95 5.68 4.36
C VAL A 216 3.25 4.33 4.27
N ALA A 217 2.07 4.22 4.91
CA ALA A 217 1.18 3.09 4.69
C ALA A 217 0.37 3.32 3.42
N LEU A 218 0.32 2.33 2.52
CA LEU A 218 -0.56 2.32 1.36
C LEU A 218 -1.63 1.24 1.57
N LEU A 219 -2.87 1.68 1.73
CA LEU A 219 -4.04 0.81 1.87
C LEU A 219 -4.59 0.48 0.49
N LEU A 220 -4.75 -0.80 0.19
CA LEU A 220 -5.29 -1.29 -1.07
C LEU A 220 -6.54 -2.13 -0.81
N LEU A 221 -7.66 -1.73 -1.40
CA LEU A 221 -8.94 -2.41 -1.25
C LEU A 221 -9.06 -3.53 -2.29
N ASP A 222 -9.53 -4.69 -1.83
CA ASP A 222 -9.69 -5.89 -2.65
C ASP A 222 -11.09 -6.47 -2.43
N THR A 223 -11.89 -6.54 -3.50
CA THR A 223 -13.26 -7.08 -3.45
C THR A 223 -13.32 -8.57 -3.74
N GLU A 224 -12.19 -9.26 -3.98
CA GLU A 224 -12.11 -10.73 -4.13
C GLU A 224 -12.31 -11.44 -2.78
N VAL A 225 -13.47 -11.21 -2.16
CA VAL A 225 -13.87 -11.75 -0.86
C VAL A 225 -14.94 -12.83 -1.07
N GLU A 226 -14.87 -13.91 -0.29
CA GLU A 226 -15.76 -15.06 -0.47
C GLU A 226 -17.26 -14.69 -0.33
N SER A 227 -17.59 -13.75 0.55
CA SER A 227 -18.95 -13.25 0.79
C SER A 227 -19.57 -12.50 -0.40
N ASN A 228 -18.75 -12.03 -1.35
CA ASN A 228 -19.22 -11.32 -2.53
C ASN A 228 -19.65 -12.30 -3.63
N ALA A 229 -20.66 -11.92 -4.41
CA ALA A 229 -20.96 -12.64 -5.65
C ALA A 229 -19.94 -12.26 -6.74
N ALA A 230 -19.96 -13.01 -7.85
CA ALA A 230 -18.96 -12.88 -8.92
C ALA A 230 -18.88 -11.47 -9.53
N GLU A 231 -19.96 -10.70 -9.52
CA GLU A 231 -19.95 -9.31 -10.03
C GLU A 231 -19.24 -8.34 -9.09
N GLU A 232 -19.47 -8.46 -7.78
CA GLU A 232 -18.82 -7.62 -6.78
C GLU A 232 -17.32 -7.92 -6.69
N ARG A 233 -16.95 -9.20 -6.78
CA ARG A 233 -15.55 -9.64 -6.83
C ARG A 233 -14.77 -9.04 -7.99
N ARG A 234 -15.43 -8.87 -9.15
CA ARG A 234 -14.80 -8.27 -10.32
C ARG A 234 -14.53 -6.78 -10.20
N VAL A 235 -15.07 -6.06 -9.22
CA VAL A 235 -14.82 -4.62 -9.08
C VAL A 235 -13.32 -4.31 -9.05
N THR A 236 -12.51 -5.13 -8.39
CA THR A 236 -11.04 -4.98 -8.37
C THR A 236 -10.33 -5.96 -9.31
N ASP A 237 -10.88 -6.27 -10.49
CA ASP A 237 -10.26 -7.18 -11.47
C ASP A 237 -9.04 -6.56 -12.18
N ARG A 238 -9.24 -5.47 -12.92
CA ARG A 238 -8.28 -4.84 -13.83
C ARG A 238 -8.29 -3.33 -13.68
N LEU A 239 -7.11 -2.74 -13.69
CA LEU A 239 -6.93 -1.30 -13.74
C LEU A 239 -7.44 -0.78 -15.09
N TYR A 240 -8.35 0.19 -15.06
CA TYR A 240 -9.00 0.76 -16.24
C TYR A 240 -9.68 -0.26 -17.16
N GLY A 241 -10.11 -1.39 -16.60
CA GLY A 241 -10.89 -2.42 -17.31
C GLY A 241 -12.39 -2.14 -17.33
N GLY A 242 -13.11 -2.98 -18.06
CA GLY A 242 -14.58 -2.98 -18.09
C GLY A 242 -15.20 -1.83 -18.88
N ASP A 243 -16.51 -1.65 -18.67
CA ASP A 243 -17.28 -0.56 -19.28
C ASP A 243 -17.43 0.64 -18.31
N LYS A 244 -18.29 1.60 -18.68
CA LYS A 244 -18.55 2.79 -17.86
C LYS A 244 -19.13 2.46 -16.49
N GLU A 245 -19.98 1.44 -16.40
CA GLU A 245 -20.60 1.04 -15.14
C GLU A 245 -19.55 0.39 -14.24
N HIS A 246 -18.73 -0.50 -14.79
CA HIS A 246 -17.62 -1.12 -14.07
C HIS A 246 -16.65 -0.08 -13.49
N ARG A 247 -16.25 0.88 -14.33
CA ARG A 247 -15.40 1.99 -13.90
C ARG A 247 -16.05 2.83 -12.80
N MET A 248 -17.35 3.10 -12.88
CA MET A 248 -18.07 3.80 -11.82
C MET A 248 -18.08 3.00 -10.51
N ARG A 249 -18.25 1.67 -10.56
CA ARG A 249 -18.15 0.79 -9.37
C ARG A 249 -16.74 0.86 -8.75
N GLN A 250 -15.69 0.89 -9.56
CA GLN A 250 -14.31 1.09 -9.09
C GLN A 250 -14.13 2.45 -8.42
N GLU A 251 -14.61 3.53 -9.03
CA GLU A 251 -14.51 4.90 -8.49
C GLU A 251 -15.33 5.06 -7.19
N ILE A 252 -16.49 4.42 -7.07
CA ILE A 252 -17.26 4.35 -5.82
C ILE A 252 -16.51 3.57 -4.75
N MET A 253 -15.95 2.39 -5.08
CA MET A 253 -15.15 1.60 -4.13
C MET A 253 -13.91 2.37 -3.68
N LEU A 254 -13.19 3.04 -4.59
CA LEU A 254 -12.04 3.86 -4.26
C LEU A 254 -12.41 5.04 -3.36
N GLY A 255 -13.46 5.79 -3.71
CA GLY A 255 -13.89 6.97 -2.97
C GLY A 255 -14.56 6.62 -1.63
N ILE A 256 -15.73 5.96 -1.69
CA ILE A 256 -16.52 5.60 -0.50
C ILE A 256 -15.79 4.54 0.32
N GLY A 257 -15.36 3.46 -0.33
CA GLY A 257 -14.66 2.37 0.34
C GLY A 257 -13.35 2.86 0.95
N GLY A 258 -12.60 3.73 0.27
CA GLY A 258 -11.36 4.28 0.81
C GLY A 258 -11.57 5.13 2.08
N VAL A 259 -12.64 5.95 2.13
CA VAL A 259 -13.01 6.68 3.36
C VAL A 259 -13.32 5.70 4.49
N ARG A 260 -14.16 4.68 4.24
CA ARG A 260 -14.51 3.66 5.25
C ARG A 260 -13.31 2.86 5.72
N ALA A 261 -12.40 2.51 4.83
CA ALA A 261 -11.18 1.80 5.17
C ALA A 261 -10.27 2.62 6.08
N LEU A 262 -10.09 3.91 5.80
CA LEU A 262 -9.34 4.80 6.69
C LEU A 262 -9.97 4.83 8.08
N ARG A 263 -11.31 4.95 8.19
CA ARG A 263 -12.01 4.90 9.49
C ARG A 263 -11.80 3.57 10.21
N ALA A 264 -11.98 2.46 9.51
CA ALA A 264 -11.87 1.12 10.07
C ALA A 264 -10.45 0.83 10.58
N VAL A 265 -9.41 1.36 9.92
CA VAL A 265 -8.00 1.24 10.33
C VAL A 265 -7.63 2.26 11.43
N GLY A 266 -8.49 3.24 11.71
CA GLY A 266 -8.29 4.24 12.76
C GLY A 266 -7.63 5.54 12.30
N TYR A 267 -7.56 5.80 10.99
CA TYR A 267 -7.11 7.08 10.46
C TYR A 267 -8.23 8.14 10.49
N ALA A 268 -7.87 9.32 10.98
CA ALA A 268 -8.70 10.53 10.94
C ALA A 268 -7.96 11.66 10.19
N PRO A 269 -7.88 11.62 8.85
CA PRO A 269 -7.12 12.60 8.08
C PRO A 269 -7.64 14.03 8.22
N ASN A 270 -6.72 14.97 8.42
CA ASN A 270 -6.99 16.40 8.38
C ASN A 270 -7.13 16.89 6.93
N VAL A 271 -6.35 16.30 6.01
CA VAL A 271 -6.29 16.66 4.59
C VAL A 271 -6.60 15.44 3.74
N TRP A 272 -7.41 15.65 2.70
CA TRP A 272 -7.86 14.63 1.76
C TRP A 272 -7.47 15.03 0.35
N HIS A 273 -6.52 14.33 -0.24
CA HIS A 273 -6.00 14.63 -1.56
C HIS A 273 -6.54 13.62 -2.56
N SER A 274 -7.33 14.10 -3.54
CA SER A 274 -7.75 13.32 -4.70
C SER A 274 -6.79 13.55 -5.87
N ASN A 275 -6.11 12.49 -6.29
CA ASN A 275 -5.29 12.48 -7.49
C ASN A 275 -6.20 12.24 -8.72
N GLU A 276 -6.55 13.33 -9.42
CA GLU A 276 -7.58 13.35 -10.47
C GLU A 276 -9.00 12.99 -9.94
N GLY A 277 -9.99 12.93 -10.83
CA GLY A 277 -11.41 12.74 -10.49
C GLY A 277 -11.82 11.34 -10.00
N HIS A 278 -10.93 10.35 -10.05
CA HIS A 278 -11.27 8.93 -9.82
C HIS A 278 -11.79 8.63 -8.41
N ALA A 279 -11.39 9.40 -7.41
CA ALA A 279 -11.83 9.24 -6.04
C ALA A 279 -12.91 10.26 -5.64
N GLY A 280 -13.60 10.90 -6.61
CA GLY A 280 -14.55 11.99 -6.35
C GLY A 280 -15.66 11.63 -5.35
N PHE A 281 -16.08 10.36 -5.29
CA PHE A 281 -17.06 9.87 -4.32
C PHE A 281 -16.61 9.99 -2.85
N LEU A 282 -15.31 10.18 -2.57
CA LEU A 282 -14.82 10.44 -1.21
C LEU A 282 -15.49 11.68 -0.60
N GLY A 283 -15.76 12.70 -1.40
CA GLY A 283 -16.40 13.93 -0.93
C GLY A 283 -17.82 13.67 -0.44
N LEU A 284 -18.58 12.87 -1.17
CA LEU A 284 -19.96 12.51 -0.83
C LEU A 284 -20.03 11.66 0.44
N GLU A 285 -19.15 10.67 0.58
CA GLU A 285 -19.11 9.85 1.81
C GLU A 285 -18.77 10.70 3.03
N ARG A 286 -17.83 11.64 2.90
CA ARG A 286 -17.46 12.54 4.01
C ARG A 286 -18.56 13.53 4.37
N ILE A 287 -19.29 14.06 3.38
CA ILE A 287 -20.49 14.88 3.65
C ILE A 287 -21.51 14.05 4.42
N LYS A 288 -21.76 12.81 3.99
CA LYS A 288 -22.67 11.89 4.68
C LYS A 288 -22.24 11.63 6.12
N GLU A 289 -20.95 11.39 6.38
CA GLU A 289 -20.42 11.21 7.75
C GLU A 289 -20.70 12.42 8.65
N LEU A 290 -20.51 13.63 8.13
CA LEU A 290 -20.72 14.87 8.88
C LEU A 290 -22.21 15.14 9.15
N VAL A 291 -23.07 14.94 8.15
CA VAL A 291 -24.51 15.13 8.32
C VAL A 291 -25.10 14.08 9.26
N ALA A 292 -24.84 12.79 9.00
CA ALA A 292 -25.45 11.70 9.74
C ALA A 292 -24.80 11.47 11.12
N GLY A 293 -23.49 11.68 11.22
CA GLY A 293 -22.72 11.41 12.45
C GLY A 293 -22.61 12.61 13.39
N TRP A 294 -22.53 13.83 12.84
CA TRP A 294 -22.31 15.06 13.62
C TRP A 294 -23.51 16.01 13.61
N GLY A 295 -24.56 15.70 12.86
CA GLY A 295 -25.78 16.50 12.81
C GLY A 295 -25.62 17.84 12.11
N LEU A 296 -24.56 18.02 11.31
CA LEU A 296 -24.38 19.23 10.50
C LEU A 296 -25.43 19.30 9.40
N SER A 297 -25.78 20.52 8.99
CA SER A 297 -26.50 20.73 7.74
C SER A 297 -25.64 20.33 6.54
N PHE A 298 -26.29 20.10 5.39
CA PHE A 298 -25.56 19.80 4.16
C PHE A 298 -24.57 20.91 3.78
N ASP A 299 -24.96 22.18 3.92
CA ASP A 299 -24.12 23.32 3.55
C ASP A 299 -22.89 23.43 4.46
N GLU A 300 -23.05 23.22 5.77
CA GLU A 300 -21.92 23.19 6.71
C GLU A 300 -20.97 22.02 6.42
N ALA A 301 -21.51 20.84 6.15
CA ALA A 301 -20.72 19.67 5.79
C ALA A 301 -19.97 19.86 4.46
N LEU A 302 -20.61 20.47 3.47
CA LEU A 302 -20.00 20.79 2.18
C LEU A 302 -18.81 21.73 2.33
N GLU A 303 -18.96 22.82 3.10
CA GLU A 303 -17.87 23.77 3.35
C GLU A 303 -16.72 23.12 4.12
N ALA A 304 -17.01 22.29 5.13
CA ALA A 304 -15.98 21.56 5.85
C ALA A 304 -15.20 20.57 4.95
N VAL A 305 -15.90 19.82 4.09
CA VAL A 305 -15.28 18.89 3.14
C VAL A 305 -14.46 19.64 2.11
N ARG A 306 -14.95 20.77 1.59
CA ARG A 306 -14.19 21.63 0.65
C ARG A 306 -12.89 22.15 1.26
N ALA A 307 -12.96 22.70 2.48
CA ALA A 307 -11.80 23.30 3.15
C ALA A 307 -10.67 22.30 3.44
N SER A 308 -10.99 21.01 3.50
CA SER A 308 -10.05 19.93 3.81
C SER A 308 -9.73 19.02 2.61
N THR A 309 -10.20 19.38 1.41
CA THR A 309 -9.94 18.61 0.17
C THR A 309 -8.96 19.34 -0.73
N VAL A 310 -7.93 18.61 -1.18
CA VAL A 310 -7.00 19.02 -2.23
C VAL A 310 -7.30 18.20 -3.48
N PHE A 311 -7.47 18.86 -4.62
CA PHE A 311 -7.68 18.21 -5.89
C PHE A 311 -6.52 18.55 -6.83
N THR A 312 -5.94 17.53 -7.46
CA THR A 312 -4.94 17.73 -8.52
C THR A 312 -5.51 17.24 -9.83
N THR A 313 -5.43 18.08 -10.85
CA THR A 313 -5.75 17.70 -12.23
C THR A 313 -4.48 17.58 -13.07
N HIS A 314 -4.40 16.53 -13.89
CA HIS A 314 -3.25 16.24 -14.76
C HIS A 314 -3.56 16.41 -16.24
N THR A 315 -4.84 16.35 -16.60
CA THR A 315 -5.32 16.60 -17.95
C THR A 315 -5.94 17.99 -18.03
N PRO A 316 -5.36 18.94 -18.79
CA PRO A 316 -5.89 20.30 -18.93
C PRO A 316 -7.13 20.38 -19.86
N VAL A 317 -7.77 19.25 -20.17
CA VAL A 317 -8.80 19.11 -21.22
C VAL A 317 -10.16 18.82 -20.62
#